data_AF-A0A135V8S7-F1
#
_entry.id   AF-A0A135V8S7-F1
#
_cell.length_a   1.000
_cell.length_b   1.000
_cell.length_c   1.000
_cell.angle_alpha   90.00
_cell.angle_beta   90.00
_cell.angle_gamma   90.00
#
_symmetry.space_group_name_H-M   'P 1'
#
loop_
_entity.id
_entity.type
_entity.pdbx_description
1 polymer ?
#
loop_
_entity_poly.entity_id
_entity_poly.type
_entity_poly.pdbx_seq_one_letter_code
_entity_poly.pdbx_strand_id
1 'polypeptide(L)'
;MAKSFHLPRELRDMIYRLLRDAMGRPIDLDLTYTCKRVADEMRGLALTANTMIVSTFYSLDERHRAREFDLVIMMMQYSLQGALKSAKLFLWDDICAEILGAFPQFTPVLDMIKHDTCGIKQGPWDYRHRFNEEFAEAFCNTNDIRSLLNLDPAPWTIPTQYDLRQIVDTLGGKYAIREYGLARGWMGSKEARLAMFRYSAAAVAIRFLDSNTPATRAHMRDIVLTEDRESVSNPECHAMGLIPYCQGNPGLRIERRVSLWQNAFFYNSGLGAWAIGERTKDYRDLEANEISFAIARWVIETLPLISAGMPAKSFTLVLDGEGDPQCTQVFHNVVLRDAAWQHAMDECFQSGDLPP
;
A
#
# COMPACT_ATOMS: atom_id res chain seq x y z
N MET A 1 -43.74 11.97 19.23
CA MET A 1 -44.47 10.81 19.81
C MET A 1 -43.85 9.55 19.22
N ALA A 2 -42.76 9.04 19.81
CA ALA A 2 -42.02 7.90 19.27
C ALA A 2 -42.66 6.59 19.78
N LYS A 3 -43.23 5.80 18.87
CA LYS A 3 -43.75 4.46 19.18
C LYS A 3 -42.55 3.52 19.39
N SER A 4 -42.29 3.17 20.65
CA SER A 4 -41.34 2.12 20.99
C SER A 4 -41.86 0.77 20.50
N PHE A 5 -41.26 0.21 19.44
CA PHE A 5 -41.50 -1.18 19.06
C PHE A 5 -40.99 -2.09 20.20
N HIS A 6 -41.91 -2.65 20.97
CA HIS A 6 -41.60 -3.71 21.93
C HIS A 6 -41.63 -5.05 21.19
N LEU A 7 -40.45 -5.63 20.96
CA LEU A 7 -40.36 -7.02 20.53
C LEU A 7 -40.99 -7.93 21.61
N PRO A 8 -41.80 -8.94 21.21
CA PRO A 8 -42.36 -9.95 22.10
C PRO A 8 -41.28 -10.63 22.94
N ARG A 9 -41.64 -11.00 24.18
CA ARG A 9 -40.71 -11.54 25.17
C ARG A 9 -40.00 -12.81 24.67
N GLU A 10 -40.71 -13.66 23.91
CA GLU A 10 -40.12 -14.89 23.36
C GLU A 10 -39.06 -14.63 22.28
N LEU A 11 -39.23 -13.58 21.45
CA LEU A 11 -38.25 -13.18 20.43
C LEU A 11 -37.01 -12.54 21.04
N ARG A 12 -37.18 -11.84 22.16
CA ARG A 12 -36.06 -11.32 22.96
C ARG A 12 -35.21 -12.47 23.50
N ASP A 13 -35.84 -13.44 24.17
CA ASP A 13 -35.14 -14.57 24.77
C ASP A 13 -34.42 -15.46 23.73
N MET A 14 -34.90 -15.49 22.48
CA MET A 14 -34.22 -16.17 21.36
C MET A 14 -32.93 -15.47 20.93
N ILE A 15 -32.93 -14.13 20.81
CA ILE A 15 -31.74 -13.36 20.43
C ILE A 15 -30.70 -13.37 21.57
N TYR A 16 -31.14 -13.37 22.83
CA TYR A 16 -30.24 -13.33 23.99
C TYR A 16 -29.54 -14.66 24.30
N ARG A 17 -30.00 -15.78 23.75
CA ARG A 17 -29.28 -17.08 23.83
C ARG A 17 -28.10 -17.21 22.86
N LEU A 18 -27.85 -16.20 22.02
CA LEU A 18 -26.75 -16.19 21.05
C LEU A 18 -25.43 -15.67 21.65
N LEU A 19 -25.48 -14.90 22.75
CA LEU A 19 -24.30 -14.35 23.40
C LEU A 19 -23.77 -15.33 24.45
N ARG A 20 -22.56 -15.83 24.20
CA ARG A 20 -21.88 -16.81 25.06
C ARG A 20 -20.52 -16.31 25.48
N ASP A 21 -20.09 -16.68 26.68
CA ASP A 21 -18.72 -16.45 27.12
C ASP A 21 -17.71 -17.33 26.37
N ALA A 22 -16.41 -17.16 26.64
CA ALA A 22 -15.35 -17.92 26.00
C ALA A 22 -15.44 -19.45 26.25
N MET A 23 -16.28 -19.90 27.19
CA MET A 23 -16.55 -21.31 27.49
C MET A 23 -17.93 -21.77 26.99
N GLY A 24 -18.60 -20.96 26.17
CA GLY A 24 -19.88 -21.31 25.56
C GLY A 24 -21.09 -21.18 26.49
N ARG A 25 -20.95 -20.59 27.68
CA ARG A 25 -22.06 -20.39 28.63
C ARG A 25 -22.84 -19.11 28.29
N PRO A 26 -24.17 -19.08 28.45
CA PRO A 26 -24.94 -17.86 28.24
C PRO A 26 -24.43 -16.71 29.13
N ILE A 27 -24.30 -15.52 28.55
CA ILE A 27 -23.93 -14.31 29.29
C ILE A 27 -25.09 -13.89 30.20
N ASP A 28 -24.77 -13.42 31.41
CA ASP A 28 -25.74 -12.95 32.40
C ASP A 28 -26.66 -11.84 31.83
N LEU A 29 -27.95 -11.90 32.17
CA LEU A 29 -28.98 -10.98 31.69
C LEU A 29 -28.77 -9.55 32.19
N ASP A 30 -28.33 -9.38 33.43
CA ASP A 30 -28.05 -8.08 34.03
C ASP A 30 -26.81 -7.45 33.39
N LEU A 31 -25.81 -8.27 33.06
CA LEU A 31 -24.65 -7.83 32.29
C LEU A 31 -25.05 -7.37 30.89
N THR A 32 -25.94 -8.10 30.21
CA THR A 32 -26.44 -7.74 28.88
C THR A 32 -27.20 -6.40 28.91
N TYR A 33 -28.07 -6.20 29.91
CA TYR A 33 -28.82 -4.95 30.06
C TYR A 33 -27.89 -3.78 30.39
N THR A 34 -26.88 -4.03 31.22
CA THR A 34 -25.84 -3.06 31.56
C THR A 34 -25.05 -2.67 30.31
N CYS A 35 -24.56 -3.63 29.51
CA CYS A 35 -23.84 -3.37 28.26
C CYS A 35 -24.71 -2.59 27.26
N LYS A 36 -26.00 -2.89 27.16
CA LYS A 36 -26.93 -2.13 26.30
C LYS A 36 -27.07 -0.68 26.78
N ARG A 37 -27.28 -0.47 28.08
CA ARG A 37 -27.39 0.88 28.66
C ARG A 37 -26.11 1.67 28.46
N VAL A 38 -24.96 1.05 28.70
CA VAL A 38 -23.64 1.64 28.43
C VAL A 38 -23.50 1.96 26.94
N ALA A 39 -23.89 1.09 26.02
CA ALA A 39 -23.83 1.37 24.58
C ALA A 39 -24.75 2.54 24.16
N ASP A 40 -25.93 2.65 24.79
CA ASP A 40 -26.85 3.77 24.56
C ASP A 40 -26.31 5.09 25.14
N GLU A 41 -25.70 5.05 26.32
CA GLU A 41 -25.05 6.21 26.97
C GLU A 41 -23.76 6.63 26.25
N MET A 42 -23.01 5.67 25.70
CA MET A 42 -21.79 5.90 24.93
C MET A 42 -22.05 6.21 23.45
N ARG A 43 -23.31 6.33 23.03
CA ARG A 43 -23.68 6.62 21.66
C ARG A 43 -23.10 7.98 21.24
N GLY A 44 -22.17 7.96 20.30
CA GLY A 44 -21.45 9.15 19.83
C GLY A 44 -20.24 9.55 20.69
N LEU A 45 -19.93 8.83 21.77
CA LEU A 45 -18.74 9.06 22.62
C LEU A 45 -17.62 8.06 22.35
N ALA A 46 -17.95 6.85 21.89
CA ALA A 46 -16.98 5.78 21.71
C ALA A 46 -15.82 6.17 20.78
N LEU A 47 -16.09 6.89 19.69
CA LEU A 47 -15.07 7.29 18.72
C LEU A 47 -14.34 8.59 19.09
N THR A 48 -14.87 9.34 20.05
CA THR A 48 -14.34 10.61 20.53
C THR A 48 -13.33 10.42 21.65
N ALA A 49 -13.50 9.35 22.44
CA ALA A 49 -12.68 9.06 23.61
C ALA A 49 -11.76 7.83 23.47
N ASN A 50 -12.01 6.95 22.48
CA ASN A 50 -11.20 5.76 22.27
C ASN A 50 -10.35 5.87 21.02
N THR A 51 -9.09 5.48 21.15
CA THR A 51 -8.20 5.23 20.03
C THR A 51 -8.67 4.00 19.27
N MET A 52 -8.91 4.14 17.98
CA MET A 52 -9.21 2.99 17.12
C MET A 52 -7.90 2.32 16.70
N ILE A 53 -7.73 1.05 17.04
CA ILE A 53 -6.58 0.24 16.61
C ILE A 53 -7.02 -0.67 15.48
N VAL A 54 -6.32 -0.60 14.34
CA VAL A 54 -6.58 -1.42 13.16
C VAL A 54 -5.30 -2.16 12.80
N SER A 55 -5.36 -3.47 12.61
CA SER A 55 -4.23 -4.29 12.19
C SER A 55 -4.35 -4.74 10.74
N THR A 56 -3.30 -5.38 10.21
CA THR A 56 -3.43 -6.08 8.93
C THR A 56 -4.53 -7.13 8.99
N PHE A 57 -5.19 -7.37 7.86
CA PHE A 57 -6.37 -8.23 7.80
C PHE A 57 -6.17 -9.39 6.82
N TYR A 58 -6.47 -10.58 7.31
CA TYR A 58 -6.54 -11.81 6.53
C TYR A 58 -7.89 -12.49 6.75
N SER A 59 -8.48 -12.99 5.68
CA SER A 59 -9.59 -13.95 5.73
C SER A 59 -9.45 -14.95 4.59
N LEU A 60 -9.83 -16.21 4.84
CA LEU A 60 -9.89 -17.24 3.81
C LEU A 60 -10.84 -16.85 2.66
N ASP A 61 -11.96 -16.17 2.98
CA ASP A 61 -12.96 -15.75 1.99
C ASP A 61 -12.44 -14.64 1.07
N GLU A 62 -11.58 -13.76 1.62
CA GLU A 62 -11.02 -12.62 0.89
C GLU A 62 -9.69 -12.95 0.22
N ARG A 63 -9.06 -14.08 0.58
CA ARG A 63 -7.73 -14.49 0.11
C ARG A 63 -7.59 -14.47 -1.41
N HIS A 64 -8.57 -15.03 -2.12
CA HIS A 64 -8.53 -15.10 -3.58
C HIS A 64 -8.63 -13.71 -4.22
N ARG A 65 -9.44 -12.84 -3.62
CA ARG A 65 -9.61 -11.45 -4.06
C ARG A 65 -8.37 -10.63 -3.81
N ALA A 66 -7.77 -10.75 -2.61
CA ALA A 66 -6.53 -10.08 -2.25
C ALA A 66 -5.39 -10.49 -3.19
N ARG A 67 -5.26 -11.78 -3.50
CA ARG A 67 -4.29 -12.27 -4.48
C ARG A 67 -4.52 -11.68 -5.86
N GLU A 68 -5.75 -11.79 -6.38
CA GLU A 68 -6.07 -11.28 -7.71
C GLU A 68 -5.78 -9.78 -7.80
N PHE A 69 -6.11 -9.02 -6.75
CA PHE A 69 -5.79 -7.60 -6.65
C PHE A 69 -4.28 -7.34 -6.71
N ASP A 70 -3.50 -8.06 -5.90
CA ASP A 70 -2.04 -7.93 -5.87
C ASP A 70 -1.42 -8.18 -7.25
N LEU A 71 -1.88 -9.23 -7.92
CA LEU A 71 -1.44 -9.59 -9.28
C LEU A 71 -1.72 -8.49 -10.29
N VAL A 72 -2.93 -7.92 -10.29
CA VAL A 72 -3.30 -6.90 -11.27
C VAL A 72 -2.58 -5.58 -11.00
N ILE A 73 -2.43 -5.18 -9.74
CA ILE A 73 -1.66 -3.97 -9.38
C ILE A 73 -0.21 -4.14 -9.81
N MET A 74 0.38 -5.30 -9.55
CA MET A 74 1.78 -5.55 -9.92
C MET A 74 1.98 -5.62 -11.43
N MET A 75 1.08 -6.28 -12.17
CA MET A 75 1.13 -6.29 -13.62
C MET A 75 0.98 -4.87 -14.20
N MET A 76 0.06 -4.07 -13.66
CA MET A 76 -0.12 -2.68 -14.07
C MET A 76 1.12 -1.84 -13.81
N GLN A 77 1.68 -1.87 -12.60
CA GLN A 77 2.91 -1.14 -12.27
C GLN A 77 4.09 -1.57 -13.13
N TYR A 78 4.24 -2.87 -13.38
CA TYR A 78 5.28 -3.38 -14.27
C TYR A 78 5.12 -2.84 -15.70
N SER A 79 3.88 -2.75 -16.17
CA SER A 79 3.56 -2.21 -17.50
C SER A 79 3.85 -0.70 -17.57
N LEU A 80 3.47 0.06 -16.54
CA LEU A 80 3.78 1.49 -16.41
C LEU A 80 5.29 1.74 -16.32
N GLN A 81 6.02 0.94 -15.55
CA GLN A 81 7.48 1.04 -15.45
C GLN A 81 8.15 0.71 -16.79
N GLY A 82 7.67 -0.32 -17.50
CA GLY A 82 8.13 -0.64 -18.85
C GLY A 82 7.91 0.53 -19.81
N ALA A 83 6.72 1.14 -19.78
CA ALA A 83 6.42 2.31 -20.57
C ALA A 83 7.31 3.52 -20.23
N LEU A 84 7.58 3.78 -18.94
CA LEU A 84 8.48 4.85 -18.52
C LEU A 84 9.92 4.62 -19.00
N LYS A 85 10.42 3.38 -18.96
CA LYS A 85 11.74 3.05 -19.52
C LYS A 85 11.79 3.31 -21.02
N SER A 86 10.73 2.97 -21.74
CA SER A 86 10.61 3.27 -23.17
C SER A 86 10.41 4.77 -23.44
N ALA A 87 9.81 5.51 -22.49
CA ALA A 87 9.58 6.95 -22.61
C ALA A 87 10.89 7.75 -22.67
N LYS A 88 12.01 7.22 -22.16
CA LYS A 88 13.34 7.82 -22.32
C LYS A 88 13.65 8.23 -23.76
N LEU A 89 13.19 7.43 -24.72
CA LEU A 89 13.40 7.66 -26.16
C LEU A 89 12.68 8.92 -26.67
N PHE A 90 11.75 9.48 -25.89
CA PHE A 90 10.88 10.60 -26.23
C PHE A 90 11.03 11.79 -25.28
N LEU A 91 11.92 11.73 -24.28
CA LEU A 91 12.21 12.85 -23.36
C LEU A 91 13.14 13.88 -24.01
N TRP A 92 12.67 14.48 -25.10
CA TRP A 92 13.38 15.57 -25.79
C TRP A 92 13.33 16.84 -24.94
N ASP A 93 14.27 17.76 -25.17
CA ASP A 93 14.43 18.93 -24.29
C ASP A 93 13.19 19.83 -24.21
N ASP A 94 12.42 19.92 -25.28
CA ASP A 94 11.13 20.62 -25.33
C ASP A 94 10.05 19.94 -24.48
N ILE A 95 9.92 18.61 -24.59
CA ILE A 95 8.98 17.83 -23.77
C ILE A 95 9.38 17.88 -22.29
N CYS A 96 10.67 17.78 -21.99
CA CYS A 96 11.14 17.94 -20.62
C CYS A 96 10.89 19.35 -20.09
N ALA A 97 11.12 20.39 -20.89
CA ALA A 97 10.80 21.76 -20.49
C ALA A 97 9.30 21.94 -20.20
N GLU A 98 8.42 21.31 -20.99
CA GLU A 98 6.98 21.30 -20.74
C GLU A 98 6.62 20.58 -19.43
N ILE A 99 7.15 19.37 -19.22
CA ILE A 99 6.91 18.59 -17.99
C ILE A 99 7.44 19.36 -16.77
N LEU A 100 8.63 19.95 -16.85
CA LEU A 100 9.23 20.74 -15.77
C LEU A 100 8.47 22.04 -15.51
N GLY A 101 7.91 22.65 -16.55
CA GLY A 101 7.04 23.81 -16.42
C GLY A 101 5.75 23.49 -15.66
N ALA A 102 5.18 22.31 -15.88
CA ALA A 102 3.97 21.86 -15.19
C ALA A 102 4.25 21.21 -13.83
N PHE A 103 5.37 20.50 -13.69
CA PHE A 103 5.72 19.65 -12.56
C PHE A 103 7.22 19.75 -12.20
N PRO A 104 7.67 20.91 -11.70
CA PRO A 104 9.09 21.15 -11.41
C PRO A 104 9.68 20.18 -10.37
N GLN A 105 8.84 19.58 -9.51
CA GLN A 105 9.26 18.56 -8.54
C GLN A 105 9.81 17.27 -9.19
N PHE A 106 9.52 17.01 -10.46
CA PHE A 106 10.04 15.83 -11.17
C PHE A 106 11.41 16.05 -11.82
N THR A 107 12.05 17.20 -11.62
CA THR A 107 13.42 17.48 -12.13
C THR A 107 14.38 16.32 -11.87
N PRO A 108 14.55 15.83 -10.62
CA PRO A 108 15.51 14.76 -10.35
C PRO A 108 15.17 13.45 -11.07
N VAL A 109 13.87 13.19 -11.28
CA VAL A 109 13.39 11.96 -11.95
C VAL A 109 13.64 12.03 -13.45
N LEU A 110 13.38 13.18 -14.09
CA LEU A 110 13.65 13.37 -15.51
C LEU A 110 15.14 13.34 -15.81
N ASP A 111 15.97 13.96 -14.97
CA ASP A 111 17.42 13.90 -15.09
C ASP A 111 17.91 12.46 -14.95
N MET A 112 17.42 11.72 -13.95
CA MET A 112 17.72 10.29 -13.82
C MET A 112 17.33 9.50 -15.07
N ILE A 113 16.13 9.68 -15.63
CA ILE A 113 15.71 8.93 -16.84
C ILE A 113 16.57 9.31 -18.05
N LYS A 114 16.94 10.58 -18.22
CA LYS A 114 17.85 11.01 -19.30
C LYS A 114 19.22 10.36 -19.16
N HIS A 115 19.75 10.31 -17.95
CA HIS A 115 21.11 9.86 -17.67
C HIS A 115 21.24 8.35 -17.38
N ASP A 116 20.14 7.61 -17.20
CA ASP A 116 20.16 6.17 -16.93
C ASP A 116 20.68 5.37 -18.15
N THR A 117 21.97 5.04 -18.16
CA THR A 117 22.66 4.30 -19.24
C THR A 117 22.38 2.80 -19.23
N CYS A 118 21.21 2.35 -18.80
CA CYS A 118 20.88 0.93 -18.81
C CYS A 118 20.77 0.38 -20.25
N GLY A 119 21.89 -0.14 -20.76
CA GLY A 119 21.96 -1.21 -21.77
C GLY A 119 21.99 -0.83 -23.25
N ILE A 120 21.63 0.39 -23.67
CA ILE A 120 21.59 0.73 -25.10
C ILE A 120 22.92 1.39 -25.50
N LYS A 121 23.81 0.60 -26.12
CA LYS A 121 25.02 1.13 -26.78
C LYS A 121 24.59 2.14 -27.86
N GLN A 122 24.86 3.42 -27.64
CA GLN A 122 24.63 4.47 -28.65
C GLN A 122 25.59 4.24 -29.83
N GLY A 123 25.07 3.67 -30.92
CA GLY A 123 25.74 3.61 -32.22
C GLY A 123 25.29 4.78 -33.13
N PRO A 124 26.10 5.16 -34.14
CA PRO A 124 25.90 6.39 -34.91
C PRO A 124 24.99 6.18 -36.13
N TRP A 125 23.73 5.81 -35.92
CA TRP A 125 22.78 5.62 -37.03
C TRP A 125 21.46 6.35 -36.81
N ASP A 126 20.97 7.02 -37.85
CA ASP A 126 19.74 7.81 -37.89
C ASP A 126 18.50 6.95 -37.59
N TYR A 127 17.98 7.08 -36.37
CA TYR A 127 16.98 6.20 -35.75
C TYR A 127 15.52 6.45 -36.22
N ARG A 128 15.23 7.48 -37.02
CA ARG A 128 13.84 7.87 -37.30
C ARG A 128 12.99 6.83 -38.05
N HIS A 129 13.59 5.99 -38.89
CA HIS A 129 12.82 5.06 -39.75
C HIS A 129 12.78 3.61 -39.27
N ARG A 130 13.75 3.16 -38.46
CA ARG A 130 13.73 1.81 -37.86
C ARG A 130 12.97 1.75 -36.54
N PHE A 131 12.67 2.91 -35.95
CA PHE A 131 11.93 3.03 -34.70
C PHE A 131 10.58 2.34 -34.78
N ASN A 132 9.82 2.50 -35.85
CA ASN A 132 8.41 2.07 -35.88
C ASN A 132 8.18 0.55 -35.77
N GLU A 133 9.11 -0.31 -36.21
CA GLU A 133 8.93 -1.77 -36.17
C GLU A 133 9.29 -2.36 -34.80
N GLU A 134 10.45 -2.00 -34.22
CA GLU A 134 10.80 -2.38 -32.84
C GLU A 134 9.90 -1.66 -31.81
N PHE A 135 9.44 -0.44 -32.11
CA PHE A 135 8.46 0.31 -31.30
C PHE A 135 7.09 -0.35 -31.31
N ALA A 136 6.62 -0.85 -32.46
CA ALA A 136 5.43 -1.67 -32.52
C ALA A 136 5.63 -2.95 -31.69
N GLU A 137 6.76 -3.64 -31.77
CA GLU A 137 6.97 -4.84 -30.94
C GLU A 137 7.04 -4.56 -29.42
N ALA A 138 7.64 -3.43 -29.01
CA ALA A 138 7.77 -3.04 -27.60
C ALA A 138 6.48 -2.45 -27.00
N PHE A 139 5.67 -1.74 -27.78
CA PHE A 139 4.40 -1.13 -27.34
C PHE A 139 3.14 -1.91 -27.75
N CYS A 140 3.14 -2.72 -28.80
CA CYS A 140 1.96 -3.53 -29.19
C CYS A 140 1.67 -4.68 -28.23
N ASN A 141 2.61 -5.03 -27.34
CA ASN A 141 2.37 -5.97 -26.25
C ASN A 141 1.86 -5.29 -24.96
N THR A 142 1.92 -3.96 -24.88
CA THR A 142 1.23 -3.20 -23.83
C THR A 142 -0.15 -2.82 -24.35
N ASN A 143 -1.20 -3.36 -23.71
CA ASN A 143 -2.55 -2.81 -23.85
C ASN A 143 -2.49 -1.27 -23.78
N ASP A 144 -3.27 -0.59 -24.61
CA ASP A 144 -3.32 0.87 -24.76
C ASP A 144 -2.97 1.58 -23.43
N ILE A 145 -1.78 2.19 -23.38
CA ILE A 145 -1.26 2.84 -22.17
C ILE A 145 -2.23 3.89 -21.63
N ARG A 146 -3.03 4.52 -22.50
CA ARG A 146 -4.08 5.47 -22.06
C ARG A 146 -5.13 4.78 -21.22
N SER A 147 -5.55 3.59 -21.63
CA SER A 147 -6.46 2.75 -20.85
C SER A 147 -5.85 2.35 -19.51
N LEU A 148 -4.53 2.12 -19.43
CA LEU A 148 -3.83 1.88 -18.16
C LEU A 148 -3.74 3.11 -17.27
N LEU A 149 -3.49 4.30 -17.83
CA LEU A 149 -3.43 5.56 -17.08
C LEU A 149 -4.81 5.99 -16.55
N ASN A 150 -5.88 5.57 -17.23
CA ASN A 150 -7.26 5.81 -16.81
C ASN A 150 -7.75 4.82 -15.74
N LEU A 151 -7.07 3.68 -15.57
CA LEU A 151 -7.28 2.83 -14.41
C LEU A 151 -6.69 3.57 -13.20
N ASP A 152 -7.55 4.10 -12.34
CA ASP A 152 -7.14 4.60 -11.02
C ASP A 152 -7.54 3.56 -9.96
N PRO A 153 -6.82 2.43 -9.83
CA PRO A 153 -7.27 1.30 -9.03
C PRO A 153 -7.17 1.53 -7.52
N ALA A 154 -6.79 2.75 -7.07
CA ALA A 154 -6.66 3.15 -5.67
C ALA A 154 -6.07 2.01 -4.79
N PRO A 155 -4.74 1.77 -4.82
CA PRO A 155 -4.11 0.56 -4.26
C PRO A 155 -4.42 0.33 -2.77
N TRP A 156 -4.72 1.42 -2.04
CA TRP A 156 -5.12 1.44 -0.64
C TRP A 156 -6.55 1.00 -0.36
N THR A 157 -7.32 0.56 -1.36
CA THR A 157 -8.70 0.12 -1.18
C THR A 157 -8.80 -1.40 -1.11
N ILE A 158 -9.89 -1.89 -0.51
CA ILE A 158 -10.28 -3.29 -0.60
C ILE A 158 -11.28 -3.38 -1.76
N PRO A 159 -10.88 -3.86 -2.95
CA PRO A 159 -11.72 -3.79 -4.12
C PRO A 159 -12.92 -4.73 -4.01
N THR A 160 -13.99 -4.37 -4.69
CA THR A 160 -15.08 -5.32 -4.96
C THR A 160 -14.72 -6.25 -6.10
N GLN A 161 -15.48 -7.32 -6.29
CA GLN A 161 -15.32 -8.19 -7.46
C GLN A 161 -15.62 -7.45 -8.78
N TYR A 162 -16.41 -6.38 -8.74
CA TYR A 162 -16.69 -5.57 -9.92
C TYR A 162 -15.48 -4.73 -10.31
N ASP A 163 -14.84 -4.07 -9.36
CA ASP A 163 -13.64 -3.26 -9.59
C ASP A 163 -12.51 -4.11 -10.19
N LEU A 164 -12.28 -5.30 -9.61
CA LEU A 164 -11.28 -6.23 -10.15
C LEU A 164 -11.57 -6.67 -11.58
N ARG A 165 -12.83 -6.92 -11.92
CA ARG A 165 -13.16 -7.33 -13.30
C ARG A 165 -12.80 -6.25 -14.30
N GLN A 166 -13.05 -4.98 -13.99
CA GLN A 166 -12.66 -3.89 -14.88
C GLN A 166 -11.15 -3.83 -15.10
N ILE A 167 -10.37 -3.90 -14.01
CA ILE A 167 -8.90 -3.88 -14.11
C ILE A 167 -8.39 -5.09 -14.91
N VAL A 168 -8.94 -6.28 -14.63
CA VAL A 168 -8.59 -7.52 -15.35
C VAL A 168 -8.89 -7.40 -16.83
N ASP A 169 -10.06 -6.89 -17.21
CA ASP A 169 -10.46 -6.77 -18.61
C ASP A 169 -9.54 -5.79 -19.36
N THR A 170 -9.17 -4.66 -18.76
CA THR A 170 -8.21 -3.70 -19.34
C THR A 170 -6.79 -4.29 -19.45
N LEU A 171 -6.40 -5.20 -18.56
CA LEU A 171 -5.11 -5.89 -18.59
C LEU A 171 -5.07 -7.12 -19.52
N GLY A 172 -6.05 -7.26 -20.44
CA GLY A 172 -6.09 -8.36 -21.41
C GLY A 172 -6.88 -9.58 -20.94
N GLY A 173 -7.67 -9.42 -19.87
CA GLY A 173 -8.59 -10.42 -19.35
C GLY A 173 -7.91 -11.50 -18.50
N LYS A 174 -8.73 -12.44 -18.02
CA LYS A 174 -8.31 -13.49 -17.07
C LYS A 174 -7.18 -14.38 -17.59
N TYR A 175 -7.09 -14.58 -18.91
CA TYR A 175 -6.04 -15.39 -19.50
C TYR A 175 -4.66 -14.73 -19.32
N ALA A 176 -4.56 -13.44 -19.64
CA ALA A 176 -3.32 -12.67 -19.50
C ALA A 176 -2.84 -12.62 -18.04
N ILE A 177 -3.74 -12.35 -17.09
CA ILE A 177 -3.41 -12.37 -15.65
C ILE A 177 -2.92 -13.74 -15.20
N ARG A 178 -3.57 -14.82 -15.68
CA ARG A 178 -3.18 -16.20 -15.36
C ARG A 178 -1.81 -16.54 -15.91
N GLU A 179 -1.54 -16.22 -17.17
CA GLU A 179 -0.25 -16.44 -17.81
C GLU A 179 0.87 -15.68 -17.09
N TYR A 180 0.63 -14.40 -16.79
CA TYR A 180 1.57 -13.55 -16.04
C TYR A 180 1.91 -14.15 -14.67
N GLY A 181 0.90 -14.53 -13.89
CA GLY A 181 1.13 -15.14 -12.58
C GLY A 181 1.79 -16.51 -12.64
N LEU A 182 1.55 -17.32 -13.68
CA LEU A 182 2.26 -18.59 -13.88
C LEU A 182 3.72 -18.37 -14.25
N ALA A 183 4.00 -17.45 -15.19
CA ALA A 183 5.36 -17.11 -15.62
C ALA A 183 6.24 -16.60 -14.46
N ARG A 184 5.62 -15.96 -13.47
CA ARG A 184 6.29 -15.44 -12.25
C ARG A 184 6.27 -16.41 -11.07
N GLY A 185 5.66 -17.60 -11.22
CA GLY A 185 5.55 -18.59 -10.13
C GLY A 185 4.55 -18.24 -9.02
N TRP A 186 3.77 -17.18 -9.20
CA TRP A 186 2.76 -16.68 -8.26
C TRP A 186 1.42 -17.43 -8.35
N MET A 187 1.28 -18.26 -9.37
CA MET A 187 0.22 -19.24 -9.50
C MET A 187 0.79 -20.63 -9.78
N GLY A 188 0.02 -21.65 -9.44
CA GLY A 188 0.35 -23.04 -9.76
C GLY A 188 1.31 -23.73 -8.78
N SER A 189 2.25 -23.00 -8.17
CA SER A 189 3.21 -23.52 -7.17
C SER A 189 2.54 -23.91 -5.85
N LYS A 190 3.19 -24.78 -5.06
CA LYS A 190 2.71 -25.20 -3.73
C LYS A 190 2.74 -24.00 -2.77
N GLU A 191 3.77 -23.18 -2.91
CA GLU A 191 4.07 -22.01 -2.11
C GLU A 191 2.99 -20.93 -2.33
N ALA A 192 2.62 -20.66 -3.59
CA ALA A 192 1.53 -19.75 -3.92
C ALA A 192 0.17 -20.23 -3.37
N ARG A 193 -0.04 -21.55 -3.23
CA ARG A 193 -1.24 -22.12 -2.59
C ARG A 193 -1.21 -22.04 -1.08
N LEU A 194 -0.07 -21.76 -0.46
CA LEU A 194 0.06 -21.49 0.97
C LEU A 194 0.09 -19.99 1.28
N ALA A 195 0.20 -19.13 0.26
CA ALA A 195 0.30 -17.69 0.43
C ALA A 195 -0.90 -16.99 1.05
N MET A 196 -0.60 -16.27 2.13
CA MET A 196 -1.55 -15.48 2.89
C MET A 196 -1.51 -14.03 2.36
N PHE A 197 -2.35 -13.74 1.38
CA PHE A 197 -2.56 -12.39 0.87
C PHE A 197 -3.41 -11.59 1.87
N ARG A 198 -2.83 -10.51 2.41
CA ARG A 198 -3.45 -9.66 3.45
C ARG A 198 -3.70 -8.27 2.94
N TYR A 199 -4.72 -7.61 3.47
CA TYR A 199 -4.89 -6.17 3.29
C TYR A 199 -4.21 -5.42 4.43
N SER A 200 -3.60 -4.28 4.08
CA SER A 200 -2.93 -3.39 5.04
C SER A 200 -3.91 -2.87 6.08
N ALA A 201 -3.40 -2.50 7.25
CA ALA A 201 -4.19 -1.80 8.25
C ALA A 201 -4.81 -0.51 7.69
N ALA A 202 -4.08 0.22 6.85
CA ALA A 202 -4.59 1.42 6.16
C ALA A 202 -5.84 1.13 5.31
N ALA A 203 -5.80 0.11 4.45
CA ALA A 203 -6.93 -0.26 3.60
C ALA A 203 -8.16 -0.72 4.40
N VAL A 204 -7.95 -1.42 5.51
CA VAL A 204 -9.02 -1.83 6.43
C VAL A 204 -9.64 -0.60 7.10
N ALA A 205 -8.81 0.34 7.55
CA ALA A 205 -9.25 1.59 8.15
C ALA A 205 -10.04 2.45 7.16
N ILE A 206 -9.59 2.57 5.91
CA ILE A 206 -10.29 3.26 4.82
C ILE A 206 -11.68 2.66 4.62
N ARG A 207 -11.79 1.33 4.48
CA ARG A 207 -13.09 0.65 4.35
C ARG A 207 -14.01 0.92 5.55
N PHE A 208 -13.47 0.96 6.76
CA PHE A 208 -14.24 1.31 7.95
C PHE A 208 -14.70 2.77 7.91
N LEU A 209 -13.82 3.70 7.56
CA LEU A 209 -14.12 5.12 7.45
C LEU A 209 -15.20 5.40 6.39
N ASP A 210 -15.15 4.72 5.25
CA ASP A 210 -16.16 4.80 4.19
C ASP A 210 -17.52 4.28 4.64
N SER A 211 -17.53 3.28 5.52
CA SER A 211 -18.76 2.73 6.09
C SER A 211 -19.42 3.66 7.12
N ASN A 212 -18.79 4.81 7.43
CA ASN A 212 -19.24 5.76 8.43
C ASN A 212 -19.64 7.12 7.83
N THR A 213 -20.72 7.69 8.35
CA THR A 213 -21.19 9.02 7.91
C THR A 213 -20.14 10.12 8.20
N PRO A 214 -20.12 11.23 7.44
CA PRO A 214 -19.27 12.37 7.75
C PRO A 214 -19.44 12.87 9.20
N ALA A 215 -20.67 12.87 9.72
CA ALA A 215 -20.95 13.24 11.11
C ALA A 215 -20.24 12.30 12.09
N THR A 216 -20.28 10.99 11.87
CA THR A 216 -19.56 10.01 12.71
C THR A 216 -18.05 10.23 12.62
N ARG A 217 -17.52 10.39 11.40
CA ARG A 217 -16.08 10.61 11.16
C ARG A 217 -15.55 11.87 11.82
N ALA A 218 -16.36 12.93 11.90
CA ALA A 218 -15.99 14.20 12.55
C ALA A 218 -15.74 14.08 14.07
N HIS A 219 -16.19 12.99 14.70
CA HIS A 219 -15.94 12.72 16.13
C HIS A 219 -14.68 11.88 16.36
N MET A 220 -14.13 11.21 15.33
CA MET A 220 -12.92 10.40 15.48
C MET A 220 -11.70 11.28 15.78
N ARG A 221 -10.85 10.83 16.71
CA ARG A 221 -9.66 11.60 17.10
C ARG A 221 -8.38 10.87 16.82
N ASP A 222 -8.28 9.60 17.20
CA ASP A 222 -7.04 8.86 17.11
C ASP A 222 -7.24 7.50 16.44
N ILE A 223 -6.43 7.22 15.43
CA ILE A 223 -6.36 5.93 14.74
C ILE A 223 -4.90 5.45 14.77
N VAL A 224 -4.70 4.25 15.29
CA VAL A 224 -3.42 3.55 15.22
C VAL A 224 -3.55 2.41 14.22
N LEU A 225 -2.77 2.50 13.14
CA LEU A 225 -2.66 1.47 12.12
C LEU A 225 -1.44 0.61 12.44
N THR A 226 -1.66 -0.68 12.65
CA THR A 226 -0.63 -1.67 13.00
C THR A 226 -0.37 -2.54 11.78
N GLU A 227 0.67 -2.20 11.03
CA GLU A 227 1.13 -2.94 9.85
C GLU A 227 2.10 -4.05 10.31
N ASP A 228 1.55 -5.07 10.96
CA ASP A 228 2.25 -6.21 11.59
C ASP A 228 2.59 -7.36 10.63
N ARG A 229 2.09 -7.33 9.40
CA ARG A 229 2.39 -8.31 8.35
C ARG A 229 2.49 -7.63 6.98
N GLU A 230 3.20 -8.26 6.06
CA GLU A 230 3.12 -7.87 4.65
C GLU A 230 1.65 -7.85 4.19
N SER A 231 1.33 -6.82 3.40
CA SER A 231 0.06 -6.69 2.72
C SER A 231 0.23 -6.49 1.21
N VAL A 232 -0.85 -6.75 0.47
CA VAL A 232 -0.91 -6.64 -0.98
C VAL A 232 -0.85 -5.19 -1.48
N SER A 233 -0.53 -5.04 -2.76
CA SER A 233 -0.71 -3.80 -3.54
C SER A 233 0.17 -2.62 -3.12
N ASN A 234 1.43 -2.88 -2.74
CA ASN A 234 2.41 -1.86 -2.34
C ASN A 234 1.92 -1.03 -1.14
N PRO A 235 1.80 -1.65 0.05
CA PRO A 235 1.18 -1.01 1.21
C PRO A 235 1.86 0.29 1.64
N GLU A 236 3.11 0.51 1.27
CA GLU A 236 3.86 1.72 1.59
C GLU A 236 3.10 2.99 1.16
N CYS A 237 2.48 2.98 -0.04
CA CYS A 237 1.73 4.11 -0.58
C CYS A 237 0.35 4.34 0.07
N HIS A 238 -0.12 3.41 0.92
CA HIS A 238 -1.53 3.43 1.35
C HIS A 238 -1.92 4.59 2.26
N ALA A 239 -0.94 5.34 2.79
CA ALA A 239 -1.20 6.56 3.53
C ALA A 239 -1.88 7.64 2.67
N MET A 240 -1.69 7.60 1.34
CA MET A 240 -2.33 8.52 0.39
C MET A 240 -3.86 8.45 0.46
N GLY A 241 -4.41 7.25 0.62
CA GLY A 241 -5.85 7.03 0.74
C GLY A 241 -6.48 7.61 2.01
N LEU A 242 -5.67 8.00 3.00
CA LEU A 242 -6.14 8.56 4.27
C LEU A 242 -6.35 10.08 4.22
N ILE A 243 -5.81 10.75 3.19
CA ILE A 243 -5.84 12.21 3.04
C ILE A 243 -7.26 12.78 3.14
N PRO A 244 -8.27 12.27 2.41
CA PRO A 244 -9.61 12.87 2.43
C PRO A 244 -10.25 12.86 3.83
N TYR A 245 -9.93 11.87 4.67
CA TYR A 245 -10.47 11.77 6.02
C TYR A 245 -9.81 12.74 6.98
N CYS A 246 -8.50 12.96 6.85
CA CYS A 246 -7.79 13.98 7.62
C CYS A 246 -8.23 15.39 7.20
N GLN A 247 -8.50 15.64 5.92
CA GLN A 247 -9.05 16.91 5.44
C GLN A 247 -10.46 17.16 5.99
N GLY A 248 -11.33 16.15 5.95
CA GLY A 248 -12.69 16.23 6.46
C GLY A 248 -12.78 16.32 8.00
N ASN A 249 -11.72 15.96 8.70
CA ASN A 249 -11.62 16.07 10.15
C ASN A 249 -10.20 16.49 10.57
N PRO A 250 -9.93 17.82 10.69
CA PRO A 250 -8.61 18.33 11.08
C PRO A 250 -8.16 17.92 12.50
N GLY A 251 -9.10 17.44 13.31
CA GLY A 251 -8.82 16.87 14.64
C GLY A 251 -8.39 15.42 14.62
N LEU A 252 -8.47 14.73 13.47
CA LEU A 252 -8.04 13.36 13.31
C LEU A 252 -6.50 13.27 13.33
N ARG A 253 -6.01 12.27 14.04
CA ARG A 253 -4.60 11.88 14.14
C ARG A 253 -4.50 10.41 13.76
N ILE A 254 -3.58 10.13 12.86
CA ILE A 254 -3.29 8.79 12.38
C ILE A 254 -1.83 8.50 12.68
N GLU A 255 -1.60 7.44 13.45
CA GLU A 255 -0.28 6.88 13.68
C GLU A 255 -0.20 5.54 12.96
N ARG A 256 0.71 5.43 12.00
CA ARG A 256 0.95 4.20 11.24
C ARG A 256 2.23 3.54 11.71
N ARG A 257 2.09 2.45 12.45
CA ARG A 257 3.19 1.63 12.97
C ARG A 257 3.47 0.49 12.02
N VAL A 258 4.70 0.40 11.55
CA VAL A 258 5.17 -0.67 10.66
C VAL A 258 6.14 -1.55 11.43
N SER A 259 5.78 -2.82 11.61
CA SER A 259 6.70 -3.78 12.25
C SER A 259 7.92 -3.98 11.36
N LEU A 260 9.10 -3.68 11.88
CA LEU A 260 10.35 -3.79 11.12
C LEU A 260 10.62 -5.24 10.74
N TRP A 261 10.56 -6.13 11.72
CA TRP A 261 10.72 -7.55 11.51
C TRP A 261 9.57 -8.12 10.70
N GLN A 262 8.34 -7.96 11.19
CA GLN A 262 7.21 -8.72 10.66
C GLN A 262 6.61 -8.13 9.38
N ASN A 263 7.12 -6.99 8.90
CA ASN A 263 6.62 -6.35 7.69
C ASN A 263 7.70 -5.66 6.85
N ALA A 264 8.40 -4.64 7.38
CA ALA A 264 9.27 -3.81 6.56
C ALA A 264 10.42 -4.61 5.92
N PHE A 265 11.16 -5.38 6.72
CA PHE A 265 12.32 -6.16 6.26
C PHE A 265 11.95 -7.43 5.48
N PHE A 266 10.67 -7.72 5.35
CA PHE A 266 10.20 -8.84 4.55
C PHE A 266 10.24 -8.57 3.04
N TYR A 267 10.98 -7.56 2.60
CA TYR A 267 11.24 -7.32 1.19
C TYR A 267 12.15 -8.42 0.61
N ASN A 268 11.73 -8.98 -0.54
CA ASN A 268 12.50 -9.98 -1.27
C ASN A 268 12.74 -9.50 -2.70
N SER A 269 13.98 -9.22 -3.04
CA SER A 269 14.40 -8.68 -4.34
C SER A 269 14.46 -9.75 -5.46
N GLY A 270 14.31 -11.03 -5.13
CA GLY A 270 14.48 -12.15 -6.06
C GLY A 270 13.22 -12.55 -6.83
N LEU A 271 13.34 -12.69 -8.16
CA LEU A 271 12.31 -13.19 -9.09
C LEU A 271 11.61 -14.50 -8.66
N GLY A 272 12.22 -15.32 -7.79
CA GLY A 272 11.68 -16.60 -7.32
C GLY A 272 10.96 -16.60 -5.97
N ALA A 273 10.98 -15.49 -5.23
CA ALA A 273 10.61 -15.51 -3.80
C ALA A 273 9.33 -14.73 -3.43
N TRP A 274 8.75 -14.02 -4.39
CA TRP A 274 7.41 -13.43 -4.31
C TRP A 274 6.27 -14.47 -4.25
N ALA A 275 6.59 -15.77 -4.42
CA ALA A 275 5.64 -16.88 -4.36
C ALA A 275 5.54 -17.55 -2.97
N ILE A 276 6.39 -17.18 -2.00
CA ILE A 276 6.49 -17.93 -0.73
C ILE A 276 5.51 -17.39 0.30
N GLY A 277 4.50 -18.21 0.52
CA GLY A 277 3.29 -17.86 1.23
C GLY A 277 3.35 -17.61 2.73
N GLU A 278 4.53 -17.77 3.30
CA GLU A 278 4.93 -17.20 4.56
C GLU A 278 6.28 -16.55 4.27
N ARG A 279 6.31 -15.22 4.29
CA ARG A 279 7.55 -14.48 4.35
C ARG A 279 8.18 -14.83 5.70
N THR A 280 8.99 -15.88 5.75
CA THR A 280 9.81 -16.30 6.88
C THR A 280 11.26 -16.25 6.42
N LYS A 281 11.75 -15.04 6.06
CA LYS A 281 13.19 -14.82 6.08
C LYS A 281 13.65 -15.06 7.52
N ASP A 282 14.56 -16.01 7.71
CA ASP A 282 15.38 -16.03 8.91
C ASP A 282 16.20 -14.73 8.86
N TYR A 283 16.01 -13.83 9.83
CA TYR A 283 16.59 -12.48 9.82
C TYR A 283 18.13 -12.47 9.84
N ARG A 284 18.76 -13.64 9.89
CA ARG A 284 20.21 -13.84 9.87
C ARG A 284 20.87 -13.55 8.51
N ASP A 285 20.11 -13.46 7.42
CA ASP A 285 20.64 -13.30 6.05
C ASP A 285 20.22 -12.00 5.34
N LEU A 286 19.84 -10.94 6.07
CA LEU A 286 19.49 -9.66 5.47
C LEU A 286 20.75 -8.86 5.10
N GLU A 287 20.92 -8.55 3.82
CA GLU A 287 21.97 -7.65 3.37
C GLU A 287 21.63 -6.18 3.69
N ALA A 288 22.66 -5.35 3.90
CA ALA A 288 22.47 -3.95 4.32
C ALA A 288 21.69 -3.12 3.29
N ASN A 289 21.94 -3.32 2.00
CA ASN A 289 21.20 -2.70 0.90
C ASN A 289 19.71 -3.10 0.88
N GLU A 290 19.37 -4.37 1.19
CA GLU A 290 17.97 -4.82 1.26
C GLU A 290 17.22 -4.12 2.40
N ILE A 291 17.87 -3.98 3.56
CA ILE A 291 17.34 -3.25 4.72
C ILE A 291 17.08 -1.78 4.37
N SER A 292 18.10 -1.09 3.83
CA SER A 292 17.98 0.32 3.48
C SER A 292 16.92 0.56 2.40
N PHE A 293 16.86 -0.29 1.38
CA PHE A 293 15.85 -0.22 0.33
C PHE A 293 14.43 -0.42 0.89
N ALA A 294 14.24 -1.41 1.75
CA ALA A 294 12.95 -1.68 2.36
C ALA A 294 12.44 -0.48 3.18
N ILE A 295 13.29 0.14 3.99
CA ILE A 295 12.94 1.34 4.77
C ILE A 295 12.69 2.55 3.86
N ALA A 296 13.53 2.74 2.84
CA ALA A 296 13.40 3.86 1.92
C ALA A 296 12.03 3.90 1.25
N ARG A 297 11.45 2.75 0.89
CA ARG A 297 10.09 2.71 0.32
C ARG A 297 9.04 3.31 1.24
N TRP A 298 9.05 2.96 2.52
CA TRP A 298 8.12 3.51 3.50
C TRP A 298 8.33 5.02 3.70
N VAL A 299 9.59 5.46 3.74
CA VAL A 299 9.90 6.89 3.91
C VAL A 299 9.50 7.70 2.68
N ILE A 300 9.89 7.28 1.48
CA ILE A 300 9.60 7.99 0.22
C ILE A 300 8.11 8.17 0.01
N GLU A 301 7.29 7.14 0.29
CA GLU A 301 5.84 7.22 0.16
C GLU A 301 5.18 8.18 1.16
N THR A 302 5.88 8.57 2.24
CA THR A 302 5.39 9.58 3.18
C THR A 302 5.74 11.02 2.79
N LEU A 303 6.82 11.22 2.04
CA LEU A 303 7.27 12.56 1.61
C LEU A 303 6.19 13.36 0.87
N PRO A 304 5.43 12.81 -0.10
CA PRO A 304 4.47 13.59 -0.87
C PRO A 304 3.17 13.86 -0.12
N LEU A 305 2.92 13.26 1.06
CA LEU A 305 1.61 13.33 1.72
C LEU A 305 1.16 14.77 1.98
N ILE A 306 2.05 15.63 2.48
CA ILE A 306 1.71 17.03 2.77
C ILE A 306 1.39 17.79 1.47
N SER A 307 2.22 17.65 0.44
CA SER A 307 1.96 18.28 -0.87
C SER A 307 0.70 17.75 -1.55
N ALA A 308 0.33 16.48 -1.29
CA ALA A 308 -0.91 15.88 -1.74
C ALA A 308 -2.13 16.30 -0.91
N GLY A 309 -1.95 17.13 0.13
CA GLY A 309 -3.02 17.73 0.91
C GLY A 309 -3.29 17.08 2.27
N MET A 310 -2.41 16.19 2.76
CA MET A 310 -2.46 15.72 4.14
C MET A 310 -2.22 16.89 5.10
N PRO A 311 -3.13 17.17 6.04
CA PRO A 311 -2.92 18.22 7.04
C PRO A 311 -1.64 18.00 7.85
N ALA A 312 -0.91 19.07 8.12
CA ALA A 312 0.27 19.00 8.98
C ALA A 312 -0.13 18.45 10.36
N LYS A 313 0.68 17.53 10.90
CA LYS A 313 0.47 16.84 12.19
C LYS A 313 -0.70 15.84 12.23
N SER A 314 -1.42 15.57 11.13
CA SER A 314 -2.47 14.54 11.13
C SER A 314 -1.94 13.12 10.93
N PHE A 315 -0.71 12.96 10.46
CA PHE A 315 -0.12 11.67 10.14
C PHE A 315 1.27 11.52 10.77
N THR A 316 1.56 10.36 11.34
CA THR A 316 2.88 9.95 11.85
C THR A 316 3.18 8.55 11.35
N LEU A 317 4.35 8.36 10.73
CA LEU A 317 4.91 7.03 10.45
C LEU A 317 5.84 6.63 11.59
N VAL A 318 5.64 5.43 12.12
CA VAL A 318 6.49 4.82 13.15
C VAL A 318 7.06 3.53 12.58
N LEU A 319 8.38 3.45 12.51
CA LEU A 319 9.10 2.22 12.19
C LEU A 319 9.38 1.50 13.51
N ASP A 320 8.61 0.44 13.77
CA ASP A 320 8.52 -0.20 15.08
C ASP A 320 9.38 -1.46 15.13
N GLY A 321 10.42 -1.43 15.97
CA GLY A 321 11.27 -2.58 16.26
C GLY A 321 10.73 -3.49 17.36
N GLU A 322 9.51 -3.25 17.86
CA GLU A 322 8.81 -4.05 18.88
C GLU A 322 9.60 -4.18 20.20
N GLY A 323 10.48 -3.22 20.48
CA GLY A 323 11.35 -3.20 21.66
C GLY A 323 12.62 -4.04 21.52
N ASP A 324 12.91 -4.60 20.34
CA ASP A 324 14.12 -5.36 20.09
C ASP A 324 15.36 -4.45 19.94
N PRO A 325 16.38 -4.56 20.81
CA PRO A 325 17.62 -3.78 20.69
C PRO A 325 18.36 -4.01 19.36
N GLN A 326 18.20 -5.19 18.74
CA GLN A 326 18.81 -5.49 17.45
C GLN A 326 18.22 -4.60 16.34
N CYS A 327 16.93 -4.27 16.39
CA CYS A 327 16.34 -3.31 15.45
C CYS A 327 17.00 -1.94 15.56
N THR A 328 17.20 -1.43 16.79
CA THR A 328 17.89 -0.16 17.00
C THR A 328 19.30 -0.21 16.42
N GLN A 329 20.04 -1.29 16.66
CA GLN A 329 21.39 -1.45 16.11
C GLN A 329 21.40 -1.49 14.58
N VAL A 330 20.49 -2.24 13.95
CA VAL A 330 20.35 -2.28 12.49
C VAL A 330 20.02 -0.89 11.94
N PHE A 331 19.07 -0.19 12.56
CA PHE A 331 18.68 1.15 12.13
C PHE A 331 19.86 2.13 12.17
N HIS A 332 20.68 2.10 13.23
CA HIS A 332 21.87 2.95 13.32
C HIS A 332 22.98 2.53 12.34
N ASN A 333 23.31 1.24 12.28
CA ASN A 333 24.50 0.77 11.56
C ASN A 333 24.30 0.61 10.05
N VAL A 334 23.04 0.50 9.62
CA VAL A 334 22.68 0.31 8.22
C VAL A 334 21.92 1.53 7.71
N VAL A 335 20.71 1.79 8.24
CA VAL A 335 19.82 2.80 7.67
C VAL A 335 20.40 4.21 7.79
N LEU A 336 20.83 4.62 8.99
CA LEU A 336 21.41 5.95 9.19
C LEU A 336 22.78 6.10 8.53
N ARG A 337 23.58 5.03 8.50
CA ARG A 337 24.87 5.01 7.78
C ARG A 337 24.66 5.24 6.29
N ASP A 338 23.74 4.51 5.67
CA ASP A 338 23.48 4.61 4.24
C ASP A 338 22.83 5.96 3.88
N ALA A 339 21.96 6.50 4.75
CA ALA A 339 21.43 7.85 4.60
C ALA A 339 22.53 8.92 4.67
N ALA A 340 23.51 8.76 5.58
CA ALA A 340 24.65 9.67 5.67
C ALA A 340 25.54 9.59 4.41
N TRP A 341 25.76 8.39 3.87
CA TRP A 341 26.48 8.21 2.60
C TRP A 341 25.72 8.83 1.43
N GLN A 342 24.39 8.65 1.35
CA GLN A 342 23.57 9.29 0.33
C GLN A 342 23.71 10.81 0.41
N HIS A 343 23.60 11.38 1.61
CA HIS A 343 23.75 12.82 1.80
C HIS A 343 25.13 13.34 1.38
N ALA A 344 26.21 12.64 1.77
CA ALA A 344 27.56 12.99 1.37
C ALA A 344 27.76 12.89 -0.16
N MET A 345 27.18 11.87 -0.81
CA MET A 345 27.21 11.77 -2.26
C MET A 345 26.46 12.93 -2.93
N ASP A 346 25.26 13.26 -2.44
CA ASP A 346 24.46 14.38 -2.96
C ASP A 346 25.23 15.71 -2.86
N GLU A 347 25.94 15.95 -1.75
CA GLU A 347 26.81 17.12 -1.59
C GLU A 347 27.96 17.14 -2.60
N CYS A 348 28.64 16.00 -2.78
CA CYS A 348 29.73 15.87 -3.76
C CYS A 348 29.26 16.07 -5.21
N PHE A 349 28.05 15.62 -5.57
CA PHE A 349 27.46 15.89 -6.89
C PHE A 349 27.14 17.37 -7.05
N GLN A 350 26.60 18.03 -6.02
CA GLN A 350 26.28 19.45 -6.05
C GLN A 350 27.53 20.35 -6.09
N SER A 351 28.62 19.94 -5.45
CA SER A 351 29.91 20.66 -5.48
C SER A 351 30.71 20.39 -6.77
N GLY A 352 30.34 19.38 -7.55
CA GLY A 352 31.06 18.93 -8.74
C GLY A 352 32.32 18.11 -8.44
N ASP A 353 32.50 17.64 -7.20
CA ASP A 353 33.61 16.78 -6.80
C ASP A 353 33.44 15.34 -7.33
N LEU A 354 32.21 14.94 -7.64
CA LEU A 354 31.89 13.71 -8.36
C LEU A 354 31.24 14.04 -9.72
N PRO A 355 31.56 13.26 -10.78
CA PRO A 355 30.90 13.42 -12.07
C PRO A 355 29.42 13.03 -11.94
N PRO A 356 28.49 13.73 -12.63
CA PRO A 356 27.06 13.46 -12.56
C PRO A 356 26.66 12.07 -13.07
#